data_AF-A0A9E4LSF5-F1
#
_entry.id   AF-A0A9E4LSF5-F1
#
_cell.length_a   1.000
_cell.length_b   1.000
_cell.length_c   1.000
_cell.angle_alpha   90.00
_cell.angle_beta   90.00
_cell.angle_gamma   90.00
#
_symmetry.space_group_name_H-M   'P 1'
#
loop_
_entity.id
_entity.type
_entity.pdbx_description
1 polymer ?
#
loop_
_entity_poly.entity_id
_entity_poly.type
_entity_poly.pdbx_seq_one_letter_code
_entity_poly.pdbx_strand_id
1 'polypeptide(L)'
;NTGEIGGPFKIAEISGRGARQGWISLALFVAVISINLGLVNLLPVPSLDGGLLMFFGLEALMGKPLNQKAQEMIMRGGMALLLSLIVLVTLYDISSQFVAEC
;
A
#
# COMPACT_ATOMS: atom_id res chain seq x y z
N ASN A 1 24.08 -2.98 -3.39
CA ASN A 1 23.39 -1.68 -3.25
C ASN A 1 21.89 -1.92 -3.41
N THR A 2 21.24 -2.44 -2.36
CA THR A 2 19.87 -2.99 -2.44
C THR A 2 19.12 -2.63 -1.15
N GLY A 3 18.85 -1.34 -0.98
CA GLY A 3 18.18 -0.79 0.21
C GLY A 3 17.23 0.37 -0.15
N GLU A 4 16.69 0.36 -1.37
CA GLU A 4 15.84 1.44 -1.88
C GLU A 4 14.35 1.13 -1.80
N ILE A 5 13.93 0.28 -0.86
CA ILE A 5 12.53 0.27 -0.45
C ILE A 5 12.38 1.49 0.46
N GLY A 6 12.16 2.66 -0.15
CA GLY A 6 11.97 3.91 0.58
C GLY A 6 10.76 3.76 1.49
N GLY A 7 10.99 3.86 2.80
CA GLY A 7 9.91 3.90 3.78
C GLY A 7 8.98 5.10 3.54
N PRO A 8 7.83 5.15 4.24
CA PRO A 8 6.86 6.24 4.13
C PRO A 8 7.51 7.63 4.23
N PHE A 9 8.56 7.76 5.06
CA PHE A 9 9.29 9.01 5.23
C PHE A 9 10.07 9.42 3.97
N LYS A 10 10.77 8.49 3.33
CA LYS A 10 11.56 8.77 2.13
C LYS A 10 10.68 9.15 0.95
N ILE A 11 9.48 8.54 0.85
CA ILE A 11 8.47 8.93 -0.14
C ILE A 11 8.02 10.37 0.11
N ALA A 12 7.79 10.77 1.36
CA ALA A 12 7.43 12.14 1.71
C ALA A 12 8.54 13.15 1.32
N GLU A 13 9.80 12.80 1.52
CA GLU A 13 10.95 13.64 1.15
C GLU A 13 11.07 13.84 -0.37
N ILE A 14 10.95 12.75 -1.14
CA ILE A 14 11.00 12.77 -2.61
C ILE A 14 9.83 13.59 -3.16
N SER A 15 8.65 13.48 -2.55
CA SER A 15 7.47 14.28 -2.90
C SER A 15 7.73 15.78 -2.71
N GLY A 16 8.38 16.17 -1.60
CA GLY A 16 8.75 17.57 -1.33
C GLY A 16 9.84 18.12 -2.24
N ARG A 17 10.67 17.26 -2.84
CA ARG A 17 11.63 17.65 -3.89
C ARG A 17 10.93 17.84 -5.25
N GLY A 18 10.03 16.93 -5.61
CA GLY A 18 9.21 17.04 -6.83
C GLY A 18 8.40 18.35 -6.87
N ALA A 19 7.84 18.75 -5.72
CA ALA A 19 7.10 20.01 -5.59
C ALA A 19 7.92 21.27 -5.90
N ARG A 20 9.23 21.24 -5.65
CA ARG A 20 10.14 22.35 -5.92
C ARG A 20 10.66 22.38 -7.35
N GLN A 21 10.49 21.32 -8.13
CA GLN A 21 10.92 21.22 -9.53
C GLN A 21 9.86 21.72 -10.54
N GLY A 22 8.68 22.11 -10.09
CA GLY A 22 7.61 22.68 -10.91
C GLY A 22 6.52 21.67 -11.33
N TRP A 23 5.47 22.19 -11.97
CA TRP A 23 4.21 21.47 -12.23
C TRP A 23 4.36 20.22 -13.10
N ILE A 24 5.26 20.22 -14.08
CA ILE A 24 5.52 19.06 -14.94
C ILE A 24 6.18 17.90 -14.19
N SER A 25 7.17 18.19 -13.35
CA SER A 25 7.85 17.15 -12.54
C SER A 25 6.89 16.55 -11.51
N LEU A 26 6.05 17.39 -10.90
CA LEU A 26 4.96 16.97 -10.03
C LEU A 26 3.96 16.04 -10.74
N ALA A 27 3.49 16.43 -11.93
CA ALA A 27 2.52 15.63 -12.68
C ALA A 27 3.08 14.23 -13.03
N LEU A 28 4.35 14.15 -13.43
CA LEU A 28 5.03 12.88 -13.68
C LEU A 28 5.20 12.04 -12.41
N PHE A 29 5.61 12.66 -11.30
CA PHE A 29 5.73 11.96 -10.02
C PHE A 29 4.39 11.37 -9.57
N VAL A 30 3.33 12.17 -9.62
CA VAL A 30 1.97 11.72 -9.28
C VAL A 30 1.53 10.61 -10.21
N ALA A 31 1.75 10.72 -11.53
CA ALA A 31 1.39 9.67 -12.48
C ALA A 31 2.07 8.33 -12.14
N VAL A 32 3.37 8.35 -11.82
CA VAL A 32 4.11 7.13 -11.44
C VAL A 32 3.57 6.54 -10.13
N ILE A 33 3.32 7.37 -9.12
CA ILE A 33 2.74 6.89 -7.85
C ILE A 33 1.34 6.33 -8.07
N SER A 34 0.49 7.00 -8.84
CA SER A 34 -0.88 6.55 -9.13
C SER A 34 -0.92 5.22 -9.87
N ILE A 35 -0.03 5.00 -10.86
CA ILE A 35 0.05 3.72 -11.58
C ILE A 35 0.47 2.61 -10.61
N ASN A 36 1.52 2.83 -9.81
CA ASN A 36 1.97 1.85 -8.83
C ASN A 36 0.91 1.54 -7.78
N LEU A 37 0.23 2.56 -7.26
CA LEU A 37 -0.84 2.40 -6.30
C LEU A 37 -2.05 1.68 -6.91
N GLY A 38 -2.38 1.97 -8.16
CA GLY A 38 -3.41 1.24 -8.91
C GLY A 38 -3.07 -0.25 -9.09
N LEU A 39 -1.81 -0.57 -9.42
CA LEU A 39 -1.33 -1.96 -9.50
C LEU A 39 -1.38 -2.67 -8.14
N VAL A 40 -0.93 -2.00 -7.07
CA VAL A 40 -0.99 -2.54 -5.71
C VAL A 40 -2.44 -2.73 -5.24
N ASN A 41 -3.35 -1.80 -5.57
CA ASN A 41 -4.77 -1.90 -5.26
C ASN A 41 -5.45 -3.08 -5.97
N LEU A 42 -4.96 -3.51 -7.13
CA LEU A 42 -5.45 -4.69 -7.84
C LEU A 42 -4.95 -6.01 -7.26
N LEU A 43 -3.98 -5.99 -6.34
CA LEU A 43 -3.52 -7.20 -5.67
C LEU A 43 -4.66 -7.83 -4.84
N PRO A 44 -4.67 -9.16 -4.69
CA PRO A 44 -5.68 -9.89 -3.91
C PRO A 44 -5.44 -9.74 -2.39
N VAL A 45 -5.43 -8.50 -1.90
CA VAL A 45 -5.23 -8.16 -0.48
C VAL A 45 -6.57 -7.76 0.12
N PRO A 46 -7.02 -8.41 1.21
CA PRO A 46 -8.25 -8.04 1.88
C PRO A 46 -8.18 -6.59 2.39
N SER A 47 -9.22 -5.80 2.12
CA SER A 47 -9.34 -4.34 2.33
C SER A 47 -8.81 -3.42 1.22
N LEU A 48 -8.20 -3.94 0.13
CA LEU A 48 -7.94 -3.16 -1.08
C LEU A 48 -9.03 -3.41 -2.14
N ASP A 49 -9.14 -2.54 -3.15
CA ASP A 49 -10.14 -2.64 -4.24
C ASP A 49 -10.11 -4.02 -4.94
N GLY A 50 -8.92 -4.59 -5.10
CA GLY A 50 -8.66 -5.92 -5.66
C GLY A 50 -9.12 -7.08 -4.78
N GLY A 51 -9.30 -6.87 -3.47
CA GLY A 51 -9.86 -7.88 -2.58
C GLY A 51 -11.33 -8.19 -2.91
N LEU A 52 -12.11 -7.18 -3.30
CA LEU A 52 -13.49 -7.38 -3.75
C LEU A 52 -13.53 -8.11 -5.10
N LEU A 53 -12.66 -7.74 -6.03
CA LEU A 53 -12.50 -8.43 -7.32
C LEU A 53 -12.07 -9.89 -7.12
N MET A 54 -11.20 -10.18 -6.16
CA MET A 54 -10.82 -11.54 -5.78
C MET A 54 -12.02 -12.35 -5.29
N PHE A 55 -12.88 -11.78 -4.44
CA PHE A 55 -14.08 -12.46 -3.98
C PHE A 55 -15.05 -12.77 -5.12
N PHE A 56 -15.26 -11.82 -6.05
CA PHE A 56 -16.06 -12.08 -7.25
C PHE A 56 -15.44 -13.14 -8.16
N GLY A 57 -14.11 -13.15 -8.32
CA GLY A 57 -13.41 -14.19 -9.07
C GLY A 57 -13.55 -15.57 -8.43
N LEU A 58 -13.43 -15.66 -7.10
CA LEU A 58 -13.65 -16.90 -6.36
C LEU A 58 -15.11 -17.36 -6.43
N GLU A 59 -16.07 -16.44 -6.37
CA GLU A 59 -17.49 -16.74 -6.53
C GLU A 59 -17.81 -17.25 -7.95
N ALA A 60 -17.22 -16.65 -8.98
CA ALA A 60 -17.35 -17.11 -10.37
C ALA A 60 -16.75 -18.51 -10.57
N LEU A 61 -15.65 -18.83 -9.90
CA LEU A 61 -15.02 -20.16 -9.93
C LEU A 61 -15.78 -21.21 -9.12
N MET A 62 -16.27 -20.86 -7.93
CA MET A 62 -16.98 -21.77 -7.03
C MET A 62 -18.48 -21.91 -7.37
N GLY A 63 -19.03 -20.98 -8.16
CA GLY A 63 -20.44 -20.94 -8.56
C GLY A 63 -21.41 -20.70 -7.40
N LYS A 64 -20.90 -20.27 -6.23
CA LYS A 64 -21.67 -20.10 -4.99
C LYS A 64 -21.21 -18.84 -4.27
N PRO A 65 -22.15 -18.03 -3.73
CA PRO A 65 -21.80 -16.82 -3.01
C PRO A 65 -21.00 -17.15 -1.74
N LEU A 66 -19.95 -16.38 -1.50
CA LEU A 66 -19.18 -16.46 -0.25
C LEU A 66 -20.05 -16.02 0.94
N ASN A 67 -19.90 -16.71 2.06
CA ASN A 67 -20.65 -16.39 3.27
C ASN A 67 -20.25 -15.00 3.79
N GLN A 68 -21.22 -14.09 3.99
CA GLN A 68 -20.98 -12.71 4.41
C GLN A 68 -20.12 -12.63 5.69
N LYS A 69 -20.32 -13.55 6.63
CA LYS A 69 -19.50 -13.62 7.86
C LYS A 69 -18.03 -13.91 7.59
N ALA A 70 -17.73 -14.75 6.60
CA ALA A 70 -16.36 -15.08 6.22
C ALA A 70 -15.69 -13.89 5.53
N GLN A 71 -16.39 -13.21 4.62
CA GLN A 71 -15.91 -12.00 3.96
C GLN A 71 -15.60 -10.89 4.97
N GLU A 72 -16.50 -10.68 5.94
CA GLU A 72 -16.31 -9.67 6.99
C GLU A 72 -15.10 -9.99 7.89
N MET A 73 -14.91 -11.25 8.29
CA MET A 73 -13.74 -11.65 9.06
C MET A 73 -12.43 -11.46 8.28
N ILE A 74 -12.42 -11.82 6.99
CA ILE A 74 -11.24 -11.68 6.12
C ILE A 74 -10.90 -10.20 5.91
N MET A 75 -11.90 -9.34 5.67
CA MET A 75 -11.70 -7.89 5.57
C MET A 75 -11.21 -7.26 6.88
N ARG A 76 -11.83 -7.58 8.02
CA ARG A 76 -11.39 -7.09 9.33
C ARG A 76 -9.97 -7.55 9.67
N GLY A 77 -9.65 -8.81 9.39
CA GLY A 77 -8.32 -9.37 9.58
C GLY A 77 -7.27 -8.69 8.69
N GLY A 78 -7.57 -8.51 7.40
CA GLY A 78 -6.67 -7.80 6.47
C GLY A 78 -6.48 -6.34 6.84
N MET A 79 -7.54 -5.65 7.29
CA MET A 79 -7.43 -4.27 7.79
C MET A 79 -6.52 -4.18 9.01
N ALA A 80 -6.71 -5.06 10.00
CA ALA A 80 -5.85 -5.10 11.18
C ALA A 80 -4.39 -5.39 10.83
N LEU A 81 -4.15 -6.34 9.91
CA LEU A 81 -2.82 -6.65 9.39
C LEU A 81 -2.19 -5.43 8.72
N LEU A 82 -2.89 -4.76 7.79
CA LEU A 82 -2.39 -3.58 7.09
C LEU A 82 -2.06 -2.43 8.06
N LEU A 83 -2.95 -2.14 9.01
CA LEU A 83 -2.70 -1.12 10.02
C LEU A 83 -1.48 -1.47 10.88
N SER A 84 -1.35 -2.71 11.32
CA SER A 84 -0.18 -3.16 12.07
C SER A 84 1.11 -3.01 11.26
N LEU A 85 1.07 -3.35 9.96
CA LEU A 85 2.21 -3.22 9.07
C LEU A 85 2.62 -1.75 8.88
N ILE A 86 1.66 -0.85 8.67
CA ILE A 86 1.92 0.59 8.56
C ILE A 86 2.61 1.11 9.83
N VAL A 87 2.11 0.74 11.00
CA VAL A 87 2.70 1.13 12.28
C VAL A 87 4.11 0.56 12.43
N LEU A 88 4.31 -0.73 12.16
CA LEU A 88 5.61 -1.39 12.27
C LEU A 88 6.65 -0.78 11.34
N VAL A 89 6.28 -0.57 10.07
CA VAL A 89 7.18 0.04 9.07
C VAL A 89 7.52 1.47 9.46
N THR A 90 6.55 2.25 9.95
CA THR A 90 6.80 3.64 10.39
C THR A 90 7.72 3.69 11.61
N LEU A 91 7.53 2.82 12.61
CA LEU A 91 8.41 2.71 13.77
C LEU A 91 9.82 2.24 13.39
N TYR A 92 9.93 1.29 12.46
CA TYR A 92 11.20 0.82 11.93
C TYR A 92 11.94 1.94 11.17
N ASP A 93 11.24 2.70 10.32
CA ASP A 93 11.81 3.81 9.56
C ASP A 93 12.37 4.90 10.49
N ILE A 94 11.59 5.29 11.53
CA ILE A 94 12.03 6.27 12.54
C ILE A 94 13.26 5.78 13.33
N SER A 95 13.23 4.54 13.82
CA SER A 95 14.34 3.98 14.61
C SER A 95 15.61 3.79 13.77
N SER A 96 15.47 3.39 12.51
CA SER A 96 16.60 3.25 11.59
C SER A 96 17.28 4.57 11.25
N GLN A 97 16.52 5.67 11.14
CA GLN A 97 17.07 7.01 10.94
C GLN A 97 17.77 7.53 12.20
N PHE A 98 17.21 7.28 13.39
CA PHE A 98 17.84 7.66 14.65
C PHE A 98 19.18 6.95 14.90
N VAL A 99 19.32 5.69 14.45
CA VAL A 99 20.59 4.93 14.55
C VAL A 99 21.63 5.39 13.52
N ALA A 100 21.22 5.92 12.37
CA ALA A 100 22.14 6.39 11.32
C ALA A 100 22.78 7.78 11.63
N GLU A 101 22.28 8.49 12.65
CA GLU A 101 22.82 9.77 13.12
C GLU A 101 23.77 9.65 14.34
N CYS A 102 23.99 8.44 14.88
CA CYS A 102 24.98 8.16 15.94
C CYS A 102 26.28 7.58 15.36
#